data_AF-A0A094I531-F1
#
_entry.id   AF-A0A094I531-F1
#
_cell.length_a   1.000
_cell.length_b   1.000
_cell.length_c   1.000
_cell.angle_alpha   90.00
_cell.angle_beta   90.00
_cell.angle_gamma   90.00
#
_symmetry.space_group_name_H-M   'P 1'
#
loop_
_entity.id
_entity.type
_entity.pdbx_description
1 polymer ?
#
loop_
_entity_poly.entity_id
_entity_poly.type
_entity_poly.pdbx_seq_one_letter_code
_entity_poly.pdbx_strand_id
1 'polypeptide(L)'
;MDPEDDAINNIGNYWNPNKNKNSIFLVSKQISDEALDVLYGENVFMMHLHGEGEIYFKKNFSEANIQRMRYLLLTAEPRGVSYTPGRMPDNALWCSVLPQLKMLRIVAEQPLEAGHYYNAPTLEQDMDCWLNWIRLFLQCFRRHLSKHTTVEIDGDGRVETMALIKECLPGGYREVQCQLAGDFIFRRSRFSWESGYWDDDGPMDSHDAGYDLDSD
;
A
#
# COMPACT_ATOMS: atom_id res chain seq x y z
N MET A 1 79.31 12.36 9.31
CA MET A 1 77.97 11.73 9.32
C MET A 1 77.06 12.74 9.96
N ASP A 2 76.48 13.59 9.13
CA ASP A 2 75.55 14.63 9.58
C ASP A 2 74.15 14.01 9.77
N PRO A 3 73.46 14.31 10.88
CA PRO A 3 72.15 13.73 11.19
C PRO A 3 70.98 14.43 10.48
N GLU A 4 71.24 15.29 9.49
CA GLU A 4 70.21 16.11 8.85
C GLU A 4 69.60 15.51 7.56
N ASP A 5 70.19 14.43 7.01
CA ASP A 5 69.70 13.85 5.75
C ASP A 5 68.55 12.84 5.92
N ASP A 6 68.27 12.36 7.14
CA ASP A 6 67.17 11.40 7.39
C ASP A 6 65.81 12.07 7.63
N ALA A 7 65.77 13.39 7.85
CA ALA A 7 64.53 14.13 8.09
C ALA A 7 63.75 14.47 6.81
N ILE A 8 64.44 14.52 5.66
CA ILE A 8 63.85 15.02 4.40
C ILE A 8 63.01 13.94 3.70
N ASN A 9 63.31 12.65 3.91
CA ASN A 9 62.59 11.55 3.27
C ASN A 9 61.25 11.17 3.93
N ASN A 10 60.93 11.74 5.11
CA ASN A 10 59.73 11.37 5.87
C ASN A 10 58.57 12.40 5.77
N ILE A 11 58.80 13.55 5.15
CA ILE A 11 57.79 14.61 4.98
C ILE A 11 56.92 14.36 3.73
N GLY A 12 57.40 13.58 2.77
CA GLY A 12 56.76 13.36 1.46
C GLY A 12 55.51 12.45 1.45
N ASN A 13 55.19 11.75 2.55
CA ASN A 13 54.13 10.74 2.56
C ASN A 13 52.82 11.15 3.26
N TYR A 14 52.74 12.34 3.86
CA TYR A 14 51.55 12.77 4.61
C TYR A 14 50.45 13.43 3.78
N TRP A 15 50.73 13.77 2.53
CA TRP A 15 49.76 14.43 1.65
C TRP A 15 49.69 13.67 0.33
N ASN A 16 48.98 12.55 0.34
CA ASN A 16 48.46 11.96 -0.89
C ASN A 16 47.05 12.51 -1.13
N PRO A 17 46.88 13.62 -1.89
CA PRO A 17 45.58 14.25 -2.12
C PRO A 17 44.60 13.36 -2.90
N ASN A 18 45.05 12.20 -3.40
CA ASN A 18 44.19 11.22 -4.06
C ASN A 18 43.50 10.24 -3.09
N LYS A 19 43.92 10.12 -1.81
CA LYS A 19 43.25 9.22 -0.85
C LYS A 19 41.83 9.67 -0.47
N ASN A 20 41.55 10.97 -0.53
CA ASN A 20 40.28 11.55 -0.06
C ASN A 20 39.32 12.01 -1.17
N LYS A 21 39.68 11.92 -2.46
CA LYS A 21 38.82 12.40 -3.56
C LYS A 21 37.47 11.68 -3.65
N ASN A 22 37.43 10.41 -3.25
CA ASN A 22 36.22 9.60 -3.28
C ASN A 22 35.49 9.54 -1.93
N SER A 23 36.06 10.10 -0.87
CA SER A 23 35.47 10.04 0.48
C SER A 23 34.07 10.67 0.52
N ILE A 24 33.89 11.82 -0.13
CA ILE A 24 32.59 12.49 -0.22
C ILE A 24 31.56 11.69 -1.02
N PHE A 25 31.97 11.02 -2.10
CA PHE A 25 31.07 10.16 -2.89
C PHE A 25 30.66 8.91 -2.11
N LEU A 26 31.57 8.33 -1.33
CA LEU A 26 31.27 7.21 -0.44
C LEU A 26 30.29 7.60 0.66
N VAL A 27 30.52 8.73 1.33
CA VAL A 27 29.61 9.27 2.36
C VAL A 27 28.25 9.60 1.75
N SER A 28 28.21 10.26 0.59
CA SER A 28 26.96 10.58 -0.10
C SER A 28 26.17 9.33 -0.48
N LYS A 29 26.86 8.26 -0.92
CA LYS A 29 26.22 6.99 -1.22
C LYS A 29 25.64 6.36 0.04
N GLN A 30 26.42 6.31 1.12
CA GLN A 30 25.95 5.76 2.40
C GLN A 30 24.71 6.51 2.91
N ILE A 31 24.72 7.84 2.90
CA ILE A 31 23.57 8.66 3.31
C ILE A 31 22.36 8.36 2.42
N SER A 32 22.57 8.20 1.11
CA SER A 32 21.48 7.84 0.18
C SER A 32 20.91 6.45 0.48
N ASP A 33 21.75 5.47 0.80
CA ASP A 33 21.32 4.11 1.13
C ASP A 33 20.52 4.11 2.44
N GLU A 34 21.01 4.80 3.48
CA GLU A 34 20.31 4.97 4.76
C GLU A 34 18.97 5.70 4.59
N ALA A 35 18.92 6.74 3.74
CA ALA A 35 17.70 7.47 3.46
C ALA A 35 16.65 6.60 2.76
N LEU A 36 17.06 5.72 1.84
CA LEU A 36 16.17 4.76 1.20
C LEU A 36 15.65 3.73 2.20
N ASP A 37 16.49 3.27 3.12
CA ASP A 37 16.08 2.33 4.17
C ASP A 37 15.05 2.96 5.12
N VAL A 38 15.14 4.26 5.42
CA VAL A 38 14.08 4.97 6.16
C VAL A 38 12.83 5.13 5.29
N LEU A 39 12.99 5.62 4.06
CA LEU A 39 11.87 5.92 3.16
C LEU A 39 11.01 4.68 2.86
N TYR A 40 11.63 3.53 2.66
CA TYR A 40 10.89 2.29 2.34
C TYR A 40 10.71 1.39 3.55
N GLY A 41 11.66 1.39 4.49
CA GLY A 41 11.65 0.48 5.63
C GLY A 41 10.77 0.94 6.79
N GLU A 42 10.47 2.23 6.91
CA GLU A 42 9.70 2.77 8.04
C GLU A 42 8.36 3.42 7.63
N ASN A 43 8.07 3.55 6.34
CA ASN A 43 6.78 4.00 5.84
C ASN A 43 5.81 2.83 5.57
N VAL A 44 4.51 3.15 5.62
CA VAL A 44 3.43 2.25 5.23
C VAL A 44 3.04 2.51 3.78
N PHE A 45 3.11 1.48 2.95
CA PHE A 45 2.69 1.56 1.55
C PHE A 45 1.27 1.03 1.42
N MET A 46 0.39 1.78 0.75
CA MET A 46 -0.97 1.35 0.48
C MET A 46 -1.09 0.84 -0.95
N MET A 47 -1.73 -0.31 -1.12
CA MET A 47 -2.03 -0.87 -2.44
C MET A 47 -3.45 -1.43 -2.47
N HIS A 48 -4.18 -1.07 -3.52
CA HIS A 48 -5.49 -1.65 -3.81
C HIS A 48 -5.29 -3.01 -4.49
N LEU A 49 -5.93 -4.08 -3.98
CA LEU A 49 -5.93 -5.37 -4.69
C LEU A 49 -6.82 -5.32 -5.94
N HIS A 50 -7.80 -4.44 -5.91
CA HIS A 50 -8.72 -4.21 -7.00
C HIS A 50 -8.08 -3.37 -8.13
N GLY A 51 -8.74 -3.29 -9.30
CA GLY A 51 -8.25 -2.52 -10.45
C GLY A 51 -6.85 -2.92 -10.91
N GLU A 52 -5.99 -1.97 -11.24
CA GLU A 52 -4.63 -2.22 -11.73
C GLU A 52 -3.55 -2.08 -10.63
N GLY A 53 -3.91 -2.27 -9.35
CA GLY A 53 -3.00 -1.98 -8.23
C GLY A 53 -1.64 -2.66 -8.31
N GLU A 54 -1.58 -3.97 -8.60
CA GLU A 54 -0.31 -4.69 -8.79
C GLU A 54 0.53 -4.12 -9.95
N ILE A 55 -0.12 -3.67 -11.03
CA ILE A 55 0.56 -3.09 -12.20
C ILE A 55 1.16 -1.73 -11.83
N TYR A 56 0.38 -0.86 -11.17
CA TYR A 56 0.87 0.44 -10.72
C TYR A 56 1.99 0.30 -9.69
N PHE A 57 1.88 -0.67 -8.79
CA PHE A 57 2.91 -0.94 -7.80
C PHE A 57 4.25 -1.31 -8.46
N LYS A 58 4.23 -2.21 -9.45
CA LYS A 58 5.43 -2.59 -10.22
C LYS A 58 5.98 -1.46 -11.09
N LYS A 59 5.14 -0.57 -11.59
CA LYS A 59 5.56 0.60 -12.38
C LYS A 59 6.22 1.67 -11.51
N ASN A 60 5.72 1.86 -10.30
CA ASN A 60 6.14 2.97 -9.42
C ASN A 60 7.36 2.62 -8.56
N PHE A 61 7.63 1.33 -8.31
CA PHE A 61 8.72 0.90 -7.44
C PHE A 61 9.66 -0.07 -8.16
N SER A 62 10.96 0.20 -8.05
CA SER A 62 11.99 -0.75 -8.48
C SER A 62 11.99 -1.96 -7.55
N GLU A 63 12.47 -3.11 -8.06
CA GLU A 63 12.59 -4.34 -7.26
C GLU A 63 13.44 -4.12 -6.00
N ALA A 64 14.54 -3.37 -6.10
CA ALA A 64 15.38 -3.05 -4.96
C ALA A 64 14.65 -2.22 -3.89
N ASN A 65 13.72 -1.34 -4.28
CA ASN A 65 12.93 -0.55 -3.34
C ASN A 65 11.79 -1.37 -2.73
N ILE A 66 11.14 -2.23 -3.52
CA ILE A 66 10.14 -3.20 -3.04
C ILE A 66 10.75 -4.07 -1.94
N GLN A 67 11.97 -4.56 -2.14
CA GLN A 67 12.68 -5.37 -1.16
C GLN A 67 12.99 -4.60 0.13
N ARG A 68 12.99 -3.27 0.15
CA ARG A 68 13.18 -2.48 1.38
C ARG A 68 11.89 -2.28 2.17
N MET A 69 10.72 -2.54 1.57
CA MET A 69 9.44 -2.31 2.23
C MET A 69 9.25 -3.23 3.43
N ARG A 70 8.73 -2.68 4.55
CA ARG A 70 8.46 -3.45 5.78
C ARG A 70 7.00 -3.41 6.22
N TYR A 71 6.23 -2.42 5.78
CA TYR A 71 4.84 -2.24 6.17
C TYR A 71 3.97 -2.03 4.93
N LEU A 72 3.00 -2.94 4.74
CA LEU A 72 2.08 -2.89 3.61
C LEU A 72 0.63 -2.89 4.11
N LEU A 73 -0.18 -2.00 3.54
CA LEU A 73 -1.61 -1.92 3.72
C LEU A 73 -2.31 -2.27 2.41
N LEU A 74 -3.10 -3.32 2.43
CA LEU A 74 -3.90 -3.77 1.29
C LEU A 74 -5.36 -3.43 1.51
N THR A 75 -6.03 -2.92 0.47
CA THR A 75 -7.51 -2.78 0.48
C THR A 75 -8.12 -3.70 -0.57
N ALA A 76 -9.14 -4.43 -0.15
CA ALA A 76 -9.90 -5.35 -0.99
C ALA A 76 -11.38 -4.95 -1.00
N GLU A 77 -11.64 -3.83 -1.66
CA GLU A 77 -12.98 -3.31 -1.88
C GLU A 77 -13.70 -4.02 -3.04
N PRO A 78 -15.02 -4.15 -3.00
CA PRO A 78 -15.81 -4.78 -4.05
C PRO A 78 -16.06 -3.81 -5.21
N ARG A 79 -14.98 -3.46 -5.92
CA ARG A 79 -15.06 -2.60 -7.12
C ARG A 79 -15.29 -3.45 -8.37
N GLY A 80 -16.55 -3.61 -8.78
CA GLY A 80 -17.09 -4.60 -9.75
C GLY A 80 -16.25 -5.05 -10.95
N VAL A 81 -15.36 -4.23 -11.54
CA VAL A 81 -14.45 -4.66 -12.63
C VAL A 81 -13.21 -5.42 -12.16
N SER A 82 -13.03 -5.57 -10.84
CA SER A 82 -11.73 -5.88 -10.26
C SER A 82 -11.54 -7.33 -9.82
N TYR A 83 -12.64 -8.03 -9.55
CA TYR A 83 -12.68 -9.43 -9.13
C TYR A 83 -13.31 -10.32 -10.22
N THR A 84 -13.13 -9.93 -11.48
CA THR A 84 -13.54 -10.71 -12.65
C THR A 84 -13.00 -12.15 -12.53
N PRO A 85 -13.84 -13.18 -12.76
CA PRO A 85 -13.42 -14.57 -12.69
C PRO A 85 -12.14 -14.83 -13.51
N GLY A 86 -11.17 -15.52 -12.90
CA GLY A 86 -9.92 -15.89 -13.55
C GLY A 86 -8.74 -14.94 -13.34
N ARG A 87 -8.95 -13.78 -12.69
CA ARG A 87 -7.83 -12.93 -12.25
C ARG A 87 -7.01 -13.65 -11.17
N MET A 88 -5.73 -13.88 -11.47
CA MET A 88 -4.78 -14.51 -10.56
C MET A 88 -3.84 -13.46 -9.95
N PRO A 89 -3.41 -13.61 -8.68
CA PRO A 89 -2.40 -12.74 -8.08
C PRO A 89 -1.05 -12.89 -8.81
N ASP A 90 -0.31 -11.80 -8.97
CA ASP A 90 1.05 -11.83 -9.53
C ASP A 90 2.01 -12.49 -8.54
N ASN A 91 2.17 -13.81 -8.68
CA ASN A 91 2.98 -14.60 -7.76
C ASN A 91 4.45 -14.13 -7.68
N ALA A 92 5.00 -13.56 -8.76
CA ALA A 92 6.38 -13.06 -8.75
C ALA A 92 6.49 -11.78 -7.90
N LEU A 93 5.51 -10.87 -8.01
CA LEU A 93 5.44 -9.69 -7.17
C LEU A 93 5.34 -10.08 -5.68
N TRP A 94 4.38 -10.93 -5.34
CA TRP A 94 4.12 -11.30 -3.94
C TRP A 94 5.27 -12.09 -3.30
N CYS A 95 5.98 -12.91 -4.09
CA CYS A 95 7.20 -13.59 -3.67
C CYS A 95 8.33 -12.59 -3.32
N SER A 96 8.38 -11.43 -3.98
CA SER A 96 9.39 -10.40 -3.70
C SER A 96 9.03 -9.52 -2.49
N VAL A 97 7.75 -9.15 -2.38
CA VAL A 97 7.26 -8.22 -1.35
C VAL A 97 7.14 -8.89 0.03
N LEU A 98 6.42 -10.01 0.11
CA LEU A 98 5.91 -10.54 1.37
C LEU A 98 6.96 -11.07 2.35
N PRO A 99 8.05 -11.74 1.91
CA PRO A 99 9.02 -12.33 2.84
C PRO A 99 9.71 -11.31 3.75
N GLN A 100 9.78 -10.04 3.34
CA GLN A 100 10.50 -9.01 4.08
C GLN A 100 9.60 -8.13 4.96
N LEU A 101 8.29 -8.31 4.90
CA LEU A 101 7.36 -7.50 5.67
C LEU A 101 7.48 -7.78 7.18
N LYS A 102 7.57 -6.71 7.97
CA LYS A 102 7.31 -6.74 9.42
C LYS A 102 5.81 -6.79 9.69
N MET A 103 5.01 -6.09 8.88
CA MET A 103 3.56 -6.02 9.01
C MET A 103 2.87 -6.08 7.65
N LEU A 104 1.81 -6.88 7.58
CA LEU A 104 0.81 -6.84 6.52
C LEU A 104 -0.54 -6.50 7.15
N ARG A 105 -1.15 -5.40 6.74
CA ARG A 105 -2.53 -5.05 7.10
C ARG A 105 -3.44 -5.22 5.89
N ILE A 106 -4.60 -5.84 6.09
CA ILE A 106 -5.61 -6.04 5.04
C ILE A 106 -6.92 -5.45 5.53
N VAL A 107 -7.48 -4.53 4.76
CA VAL A 107 -8.86 -4.04 4.89
C VAL A 107 -9.69 -4.76 3.85
N ALA A 108 -10.61 -5.61 4.30
CA ALA A 108 -11.40 -6.49 3.44
C ALA A 108 -12.87 -6.11 3.52
N GLU A 109 -13.36 -5.40 2.50
CA GLU A 109 -14.76 -5.00 2.40
C GLU A 109 -15.47 -5.95 1.44
N GLN A 110 -16.41 -6.72 1.99
CA GLN A 110 -17.28 -7.57 1.18
C GLN A 110 -18.44 -6.77 0.57
N PRO A 111 -18.98 -7.17 -0.59
CA PRO A 111 -20.20 -6.60 -1.13
C PRO A 111 -21.35 -6.60 -0.10
N LEU A 112 -22.06 -5.48 0.02
CA LEU A 112 -23.24 -5.36 0.91
C LEU A 112 -24.56 -5.20 0.15
N GLU A 113 -24.49 -4.77 -1.11
CA GLU A 113 -25.65 -4.45 -1.94
C GLU A 113 -25.43 -5.00 -3.35
N ALA A 114 -26.50 -5.43 -4.01
CA ALA A 114 -26.44 -5.84 -5.41
C ALA A 114 -26.26 -4.62 -6.32
N GLY A 115 -25.61 -4.82 -7.46
CA GLY A 115 -25.46 -3.75 -8.45
C GLY A 115 -26.80 -3.25 -8.98
N HIS A 116 -26.91 -1.95 -9.23
CA HIS A 116 -28.15 -1.32 -9.70
C HIS A 116 -28.24 -1.17 -11.24
N TYR A 117 -27.49 -1.96 -11.99
CA TYR A 117 -27.43 -1.90 -13.46
C TYR A 117 -28.12 -3.10 -14.12
N TYR A 118 -28.44 -2.97 -15.42
CA TYR A 118 -29.10 -4.02 -16.19
C TYR A 118 -28.25 -5.30 -16.22
N ASN A 119 -28.83 -6.44 -15.83
CA ASN A 119 -28.14 -7.73 -15.64
C ASN A 119 -27.03 -7.71 -14.59
N ALA A 120 -27.14 -6.87 -13.56
CA ALA A 120 -26.25 -6.95 -12.41
C ALA A 120 -26.35 -8.33 -11.73
N PRO A 121 -25.23 -8.87 -11.22
CA PRO A 121 -25.25 -10.08 -10.42
C PRO A 121 -26.10 -9.87 -9.16
N THR A 122 -26.69 -10.96 -8.67
CA THR A 122 -27.30 -10.94 -7.34
C THR A 122 -26.22 -10.69 -6.28
N LEU A 123 -26.61 -10.19 -5.10
CA LEU A 123 -25.67 -10.01 -4.00
C LEU A 123 -24.94 -11.33 -3.65
N GLU A 124 -25.64 -12.46 -3.69
CA GLU A 124 -25.06 -13.79 -3.46
C GLU A 124 -23.98 -14.13 -4.51
N GLN A 125 -24.26 -13.90 -5.79
CA GLN A 125 -23.29 -14.13 -6.87
C GLN A 125 -22.08 -13.20 -6.73
N ASP A 126 -22.30 -11.94 -6.38
CA ASP A 126 -21.24 -10.95 -6.22
C ASP A 126 -20.34 -11.27 -5.02
N MET A 127 -20.96 -11.67 -3.90
CA MET A 127 -20.30 -12.19 -2.71
C MET A 127 -19.44 -13.42 -3.03
N ASP A 128 -19.99 -14.40 -3.76
CA ASP A 128 -19.25 -15.59 -4.17
C ASP A 128 -18.06 -15.25 -5.07
N CYS A 129 -18.24 -14.33 -6.02
CA CYS A 129 -17.16 -13.85 -6.87
C CYS A 129 -16.06 -13.17 -6.06
N TRP A 130 -16.43 -12.28 -5.14
CA TRP A 130 -15.49 -11.57 -4.27
C TRP A 130 -14.73 -12.53 -3.34
N LEU A 131 -15.43 -13.46 -2.69
CA LEU A 131 -14.83 -14.48 -1.81
C LEU A 131 -13.85 -15.37 -2.57
N ASN A 132 -14.20 -15.82 -3.77
CA ASN A 132 -13.29 -16.62 -4.59
C ASN A 132 -12.07 -15.83 -5.05
N TRP A 133 -12.24 -14.55 -5.38
CA TRP A 133 -11.13 -13.68 -5.76
C TRP A 133 -10.16 -13.43 -4.61
N ILE A 134 -10.65 -12.95 -3.46
CA ILE A 134 -9.77 -12.67 -2.30
C ILE A 134 -9.10 -13.95 -1.79
N ARG A 135 -9.79 -15.11 -1.85
CA ARG A 135 -9.21 -16.42 -1.50
C ARG A 135 -7.91 -16.69 -2.25
N LEU A 136 -7.85 -16.38 -3.55
CA LEU A 136 -6.64 -16.59 -4.36
C LEU A 136 -5.47 -15.74 -3.84
N PHE A 137 -5.72 -14.48 -3.48
CA PHE A 137 -4.73 -13.60 -2.88
C PHE A 137 -4.27 -14.11 -1.52
N LEU A 138 -5.18 -14.44 -0.61
CA LEU A 138 -4.84 -14.95 0.72
C LEU A 138 -4.04 -16.26 0.66
N GLN A 139 -4.40 -17.16 -0.26
CA GLN A 139 -3.65 -18.39 -0.51
C GLN A 139 -2.26 -18.11 -1.09
N CYS A 140 -2.11 -17.11 -1.95
CA CYS A 140 -0.79 -16.66 -2.42
C CYS A 140 0.02 -16.09 -1.25
N PHE A 141 -0.59 -15.25 -0.41
CA PHE A 141 0.08 -14.63 0.73
C PHE A 141 0.58 -15.67 1.72
N ARG A 142 -0.26 -16.65 2.06
CA ARG A 142 0.12 -17.77 2.93
C ARG A 142 1.42 -18.45 2.48
N ARG A 143 1.68 -18.57 1.17
CA ARG A 143 2.87 -19.24 0.63
C ARG A 143 4.15 -18.44 0.86
N HIS A 144 4.06 -17.12 0.87
CA HIS A 144 5.22 -16.22 0.83
C HIS A 144 5.41 -15.40 2.11
N LEU A 145 4.39 -15.33 2.97
CA LEU A 145 4.47 -14.63 4.25
C LEU A 145 5.51 -15.29 5.16
N SER A 146 6.36 -14.46 5.74
CA SER A 146 7.29 -14.90 6.78
C SER A 146 6.54 -15.18 8.08
N LYS A 147 7.01 -16.16 8.86
CA LYS A 147 6.48 -16.48 10.19
C LYS A 147 6.62 -15.32 11.20
N HIS A 148 7.49 -14.36 10.89
CA HIS A 148 7.73 -13.18 11.72
C HIS A 148 6.87 -11.97 11.31
N THR A 149 6.15 -12.06 10.20
CA THR A 149 5.25 -10.98 9.76
C THR A 149 4.01 -10.94 10.64
N THR A 150 3.72 -9.77 11.22
CA THR A 150 2.44 -9.54 11.89
C THR A 150 1.37 -9.30 10.83
N VAL A 151 0.31 -10.12 10.84
CA VAL A 151 -0.84 -9.94 9.95
C VAL A 151 -1.99 -9.32 10.72
N GLU A 152 -2.50 -8.20 10.23
CA GLU A 152 -3.65 -7.48 10.79
C GLU A 152 -4.79 -7.42 9.77
N ILE A 153 -6.01 -7.69 10.21
CA ILE A 153 -7.20 -7.76 9.36
C ILE A 153 -8.26 -6.83 9.94
N ASP A 154 -8.81 -5.94 9.10
CA ASP A 154 -10.05 -5.23 9.37
C ASP A 154 -11.10 -5.73 8.37
N GLY A 155 -12.00 -6.59 8.86
CA GLY A 155 -13.09 -7.18 8.08
C GLY A 155 -14.47 -6.70 8.52
N ASP A 156 -14.56 -5.61 9.29
CA ASP A 156 -15.83 -5.04 9.78
C ASP A 156 -16.74 -6.03 10.53
N GLY A 157 -16.16 -7.00 11.22
CA GLY A 157 -16.91 -8.05 11.93
C GLY A 157 -17.74 -8.95 11.02
N ARG A 158 -17.50 -8.96 9.69
CA ARG A 158 -18.29 -9.74 8.73
C ARG A 158 -17.93 -11.23 8.78
N VAL A 159 -18.93 -12.07 9.05
CA VAL A 159 -18.71 -13.49 9.37
C VAL A 159 -18.10 -14.25 8.20
N GLU A 160 -18.57 -14.03 6.98
CA GLU A 160 -18.09 -14.71 5.77
C GLU A 160 -16.63 -14.34 5.47
N THR A 161 -16.31 -13.05 5.52
CA THR A 161 -14.94 -12.55 5.35
C THR A 161 -14.00 -13.13 6.39
N MET A 162 -14.38 -13.07 7.67
CA MET A 162 -13.51 -13.57 8.75
C MET A 162 -13.37 -15.09 8.74
N ALA A 163 -14.39 -15.84 8.33
CA ALA A 163 -14.31 -17.28 8.11
C ALA A 163 -13.28 -17.63 7.02
N LEU A 164 -13.30 -16.92 5.90
CA LEU A 164 -12.35 -17.11 4.81
C LEU A 164 -10.91 -16.75 5.22
N ILE A 165 -10.73 -15.67 5.96
CA ILE A 165 -9.44 -15.25 6.50
C ILE A 165 -8.86 -16.34 7.40
N LYS A 166 -9.68 -16.90 8.30
CA LYS A 166 -9.28 -17.99 9.20
C LYS A 166 -8.93 -19.27 8.45
N GLU A 167 -9.66 -19.59 7.38
CA GLU A 167 -9.36 -20.71 6.48
C GLU A 167 -7.99 -20.53 5.79
N CYS A 168 -7.73 -19.33 5.25
CA CYS A 168 -6.57 -19.08 4.41
C CYS A 168 -5.30 -18.73 5.19
N LEU A 169 -5.42 -18.15 6.39
CA LEU A 169 -4.30 -17.71 7.22
C LEU A 169 -4.28 -18.39 8.60
N PRO A 170 -4.14 -19.74 8.65
CA PRO A 170 -4.17 -20.48 9.92
C PRO A 170 -2.97 -20.20 10.82
N GLY A 171 -1.91 -19.56 10.30
CA GLY A 171 -0.73 -19.13 11.06
C GLY A 171 -1.01 -18.02 12.07
N GLY A 172 -2.23 -17.46 12.03
CA GLY A 172 -2.69 -16.43 12.94
C GLY A 172 -2.74 -15.05 12.30
N TYR A 173 -3.65 -14.24 12.81
CA TYR A 173 -3.84 -12.83 12.46
C TYR A 173 -4.39 -12.10 13.68
N ARG A 174 -4.30 -10.78 13.67
CA ARG A 174 -4.98 -9.91 14.63
C ARG A 174 -6.13 -9.21 13.93
N GLU A 175 -7.32 -9.33 14.48
CA GLU A 175 -8.42 -8.48 14.06
C GLU A 175 -8.22 -7.10 14.66
N VAL A 176 -8.31 -6.06 13.83
CA VAL A 176 -8.07 -4.66 14.20
C VAL A 176 -9.09 -3.76 13.52
N GLN A 177 -9.32 -2.59 14.10
CA GLN A 177 -10.00 -1.49 13.42
C GLN A 177 -8.95 -0.56 12.80
N CYS A 178 -8.91 -0.47 11.47
CA CYS A 178 -7.99 0.39 10.75
C CYS A 178 -8.56 1.82 10.67
N GLN A 179 -8.14 2.70 11.58
CA GLN A 179 -8.72 4.06 11.73
C GLN A 179 -8.65 4.98 10.51
N LEU A 180 -7.71 4.77 9.57
CA LEU A 180 -7.60 5.63 8.39
C LEU A 180 -8.30 5.00 7.19
N ALA A 181 -7.75 3.90 6.66
CA ALA A 181 -8.31 3.26 5.47
C ALA A 181 -9.60 2.48 5.78
N GLY A 182 -9.64 1.74 6.89
CA GLY A 182 -10.82 0.98 7.30
C GLY A 182 -11.99 1.90 7.59
N ASP A 183 -11.83 2.89 8.48
CA ASP A 183 -12.93 3.82 8.79
C ASP A 183 -13.42 4.59 7.56
N PHE A 184 -12.54 4.92 6.60
CA PHE A 184 -12.95 5.53 5.34
C PHE A 184 -13.76 4.56 4.46
N ILE A 185 -13.25 3.34 4.25
CA ILE A 185 -13.89 2.32 3.40
C ILE A 185 -15.25 1.92 3.99
N PHE A 186 -15.27 1.56 5.27
CA PHE A 186 -16.47 1.12 5.97
C PHE A 186 -17.37 2.27 6.44
N ARG A 187 -17.03 3.53 6.12
CA ARG A 187 -17.78 4.74 6.51
C ARG A 187 -18.09 4.80 8.01
N ARG A 188 -17.07 4.57 8.84
CA ARG A 188 -17.15 4.63 10.30
C ARG A 188 -16.64 5.98 10.82
N SER A 189 -16.88 6.26 12.10
CA SER A 189 -16.31 7.42 12.80
C SER A 189 -16.63 8.74 12.06
N ARG A 190 -15.62 9.57 11.78
CA ARG A 190 -15.74 10.84 11.04
C ARG A 190 -16.15 10.70 9.57
N PHE A 191 -16.23 9.48 9.05
CA PHE A 191 -16.67 9.17 7.69
C PHE A 191 -18.08 8.59 7.66
N SER A 192 -18.74 8.48 8.82
CA SER A 192 -20.15 8.07 8.90
C SER A 192 -21.05 9.14 8.31
N TRP A 193 -22.16 8.72 7.70
CA TRP A 193 -23.19 9.64 7.19
C TRP A 193 -23.74 10.57 8.28
N GLU A 194 -23.74 10.10 9.52
CA GLU A 194 -24.18 10.84 10.71
C GLU A 194 -23.20 11.95 11.15
N SER A 195 -21.99 11.98 10.60
CA SER A 195 -20.95 12.96 10.98
C SER A 195 -21.11 14.33 10.32
N GLY A 196 -22.16 14.55 9.50
CA GLY A 196 -22.71 15.89 9.22
C GLY A 196 -21.86 16.86 8.38
N TYR A 197 -20.77 16.41 7.74
CA TYR A 197 -19.84 17.31 7.03
C TYR A 197 -20.04 17.44 5.52
N TRP A 198 -21.09 16.87 4.93
CA TRP A 198 -21.25 16.86 3.46
C TRP A 198 -22.47 17.62 2.92
N ASP A 199 -23.31 18.23 3.78
CA ASP A 199 -24.57 18.87 3.37
C ASP A 199 -24.63 20.38 3.67
N ASP A 200 -23.50 21.06 3.91
CA ASP A 200 -23.49 22.53 4.13
C ASP A 200 -22.95 23.29 2.90
N ASP A 201 -23.41 22.88 1.71
CA ASP A 201 -23.54 23.83 0.60
C ASP A 201 -24.81 24.64 0.89
N GLY A 202 -24.61 25.79 1.54
CA GLY A 202 -25.67 26.76 1.84
C GLY A 202 -26.53 27.10 0.62
N PRO A 203 -27.72 27.70 0.83
CA PRO A 203 -28.70 27.88 -0.23
C PRO A 203 -28.07 28.63 -1.41
N MET A 204 -27.95 27.94 -2.55
CA MET A 204 -27.69 28.55 -3.84
C MET A 204 -28.86 29.50 -4.13
N ASP A 205 -28.69 30.78 -3.79
CA ASP A 205 -29.53 31.87 -4.27
C ASP A 205 -29.44 31.89 -5.79
N SER A 206 -30.41 31.27 -6.44
CA SER A 206 -30.63 31.37 -7.87
C SER A 206 -31.26 32.74 -8.18
N HIS A 207 -30.46 33.80 -8.06
CA HIS A 207 -30.78 35.11 -8.62
C HIS A 207 -29.57 35.57 -9.42
N ASP A 208 -29.56 35.19 -10.70
CA ASP A 208 -29.18 36.06 -11.82
C ASP A 208 -29.27 35.27 -13.13
N ALA A 209 -30.47 35.28 -13.72
CA ALA A 209 -30.68 34.99 -15.12
C ALA A 209 -31.53 36.13 -15.71
N GLY A 210 -30.94 37.33 -15.75
CA GLY A 210 -31.43 38.42 -16.59
C GLY A 210 -31.10 38.11 -18.05
N TYR A 211 -32.04 37.49 -18.76
CA TYR A 211 -32.02 37.48 -20.22
C TYR A 211 -32.81 38.69 -20.70
N ASP A 212 -32.09 39.75 -21.05
CA ASP A 212 -32.64 40.86 -21.84
C ASP A 212 -32.96 40.34 -23.25
N LEU A 213 -34.26 40.22 -23.53
CA LEU A 213 -34.83 40.03 -24.85
C LEU A 213 -35.10 41.42 -25.46
N ASP A 214 -34.11 41.97 -26.16
CA ASP A 214 -34.38 43.08 -27.07
C ASP A 214 -34.81 42.53 -28.44
N SER A 215 -36.03 42.91 -28.81
CA SER A 215 -36.63 42.71 -30.12
C SER A 215 -36.29 43.89 -31.03
N ASP A 216 -35.91 43.62 -32.28
CA ASP A 216 -36.36 44.34 -33.49
C ASP A 216 -36.00 43.52 -34.76
#